data_AF-A0A022QFU7-F1
#
_entry.id   AF-A0A022QFU7-F1
#
_cell.length_a   1.000
_cell.length_b   1.000
_cell.length_c   1.000
_cell.angle_alpha   90.00
_cell.angle_beta   90.00
_cell.angle_gamma   90.00
#
_symmetry.space_group_name_H-M   'P 1'
#
loop_
_entity.id
_entity.type
_entity.pdbx_description
1 polymer ?
#
loop_
_entity_poly.entity_id
_entity_poly.type
_entity_poly.pdbx_seq_one_letter_code
_entity_poly.pdbx_strand_id
1 'polypeptide(L)'
;MVPSPNSPTEPCFPNCLNWLLENQCCNGSWARPHHHSLLKKDVLSSTLACVLALKKWGVGEEQINRGVRFIESNFTSANENSQISPIGFDIIFPTMLDYTKDLFLNLRLEANTLNDLIHKRDFELKSHSLKGEEAYLAYIAEGIGKLYDCEKTIMKYQRKNGSFFNSPSTTAAAYMVLPNSRCLNYLHSALTKFGNSVPAVYPLDIYSRLSTVDNLERLGISRYFRDEIETMLDETYRCWVQGDEEIFMDASTCALAFRLLRMKGYNVTSDRVTSILEECLSSNTKDVHATHELYRASELIISPDERDLERQKSRRKRLLEQKISSGRNVDREVNRVLQYPFYSTLDRISKRRNIENYNLDNTRIAKTSYSSPNFGNKDFLLLSVEDYNKCQAIHRQELKDLETWVVENKLDELKFARSKSAYCYFSAAATFFEPELSDARMSWAKNGVLTTVVDDFFDVGGSIEELKNLIHLVEVWDADVSTECCSQNVRIIFSALKTTICEIGDKGFVKQERSVMNQIIKIWLDLLYSMMKEAEWDREKSLPTMDEYMKNAYISFALGPIVLPALYLVGPKLSEKMVNHSEYHNLFRLMSTCGRLLNDFQERHDRWRVIVYVDIYM
;
A
#
# COMPACT_ATOMS: atom_id res chain seq x y z
N MET A 1 -26.55 11.53 -26.46
CA MET A 1 -27.45 12.51 -25.81
C MET A 1 -27.21 13.96 -26.25
N VAL A 2 -25.96 14.38 -26.48
CA VAL A 2 -25.60 15.77 -26.82
C VAL A 2 -26.14 16.20 -28.20
N PRO A 3 -26.93 17.27 -28.31
CA PRO A 3 -27.39 17.82 -29.59
C PRO A 3 -26.28 18.60 -30.31
N SER A 4 -26.35 18.66 -31.63
CA SER A 4 -25.42 19.44 -32.47
C SER A 4 -25.53 20.93 -32.14
N PRO A 5 -24.41 21.68 -32.08
CA PRO A 5 -24.43 23.13 -31.93
C PRO A 5 -25.21 23.83 -33.04
N ASN A 6 -25.29 23.21 -34.22
CA ASN A 6 -25.93 23.76 -35.41
C ASN A 6 -27.40 23.31 -35.56
N SER A 7 -27.80 22.23 -34.88
CA SER A 7 -29.16 21.70 -35.00
C SER A 7 -29.55 20.91 -33.74
N PRO A 8 -30.60 21.33 -33.00
CA PRO A 8 -31.04 20.63 -31.80
C PRO A 8 -31.66 19.24 -32.11
N THR A 9 -32.01 18.99 -33.37
CA THR A 9 -32.61 17.72 -33.84
C THR A 9 -31.58 16.74 -34.37
N GLU A 10 -30.28 17.07 -34.32
CA GLU A 10 -29.21 16.17 -34.76
C GLU A 10 -28.23 15.86 -33.62
N PRO A 11 -27.66 14.64 -33.55
CA PRO A 11 -26.64 14.31 -32.57
C PRO A 11 -25.32 15.02 -32.90
N CYS A 12 -24.67 15.60 -31.88
CA CYS A 12 -23.32 16.15 -32.02
C CYS A 12 -22.28 15.06 -32.33
N PHE A 13 -22.54 13.83 -31.87
CA PHE A 13 -21.62 12.68 -32.01
C PHE A 13 -22.39 11.47 -32.57
N PRO A 14 -22.73 11.45 -33.87
CA PRO A 14 -23.50 10.37 -34.48
C PRO A 14 -22.79 9.01 -34.40
N ASN A 15 -21.45 9.00 -34.50
CA ASN A 15 -20.66 7.77 -34.42
C ASN A 15 -20.81 7.05 -33.07
N CYS A 16 -21.07 7.79 -31.98
CA CYS A 16 -21.36 7.17 -30.68
C CYS A 16 -22.65 6.35 -30.69
N LEU A 17 -23.64 6.74 -31.50
CA LEU A 17 -24.85 5.96 -31.66
C LEU A 17 -24.58 4.67 -32.43
N ASN A 18 -23.72 4.71 -33.46
CA ASN A 18 -23.29 3.50 -34.16
C ASN A 18 -22.61 2.52 -33.20
N TRP A 19 -21.73 3.02 -32.33
CA TRP A 19 -21.12 2.18 -31.30
C TRP A 19 -22.17 1.51 -30.41
N LEU A 20 -23.21 2.24 -29.98
CA LEU A 20 -24.30 1.66 -29.18
C LEU A 20 -25.03 0.54 -29.93
N LEU A 21 -25.33 0.73 -31.21
CA LEU A 21 -26.03 -0.25 -32.06
C LEU A 21 -25.22 -1.55 -32.20
N GLU A 22 -23.89 -1.43 -32.32
CA GLU A 22 -22.98 -2.54 -32.57
C GLU A 22 -22.54 -3.29 -31.30
N ASN A 23 -22.65 -2.68 -30.11
CA ASN A 23 -22.05 -3.21 -28.88
C ASN A 23 -23.06 -3.66 -27.81
N GLN A 24 -24.31 -3.94 -28.19
CA GLN A 24 -25.28 -4.55 -27.27
C GLN A 24 -24.96 -6.05 -27.04
N CYS A 25 -24.92 -6.50 -25.79
CA CYS A 25 -24.72 -7.91 -25.46
C CYS A 25 -25.90 -8.78 -25.92
N CYS A 26 -25.70 -10.10 -26.03
CA CYS A 26 -26.73 -11.05 -26.47
C CYS A 26 -27.98 -11.05 -25.57
N ASN A 27 -27.80 -10.86 -24.26
CA ASN A 27 -28.88 -10.76 -23.26
C ASN A 27 -29.65 -9.41 -23.29
N GLY A 28 -29.26 -8.47 -24.18
CA GLY A 28 -29.90 -7.16 -24.31
C GLY A 28 -29.28 -6.05 -23.46
N SER A 29 -28.32 -6.34 -22.58
CA SER A 29 -27.65 -5.30 -21.79
C SER A 29 -26.51 -4.61 -22.54
N TRP A 30 -26.11 -3.43 -22.09
CA TRP A 30 -24.78 -2.87 -22.35
C TRP A 30 -23.92 -3.06 -21.11
N ALA A 31 -23.01 -4.02 -21.17
CA ALA A 31 -22.14 -4.42 -20.08
C ALA A 31 -20.76 -4.81 -20.61
N ARG A 32 -19.76 -4.80 -19.73
CA ARG A 32 -18.49 -5.46 -20.05
C ARG A 32 -18.69 -6.97 -20.21
N PRO A 33 -18.03 -7.61 -21.19
CA PRO A 33 -17.94 -9.07 -21.24
C PRO A 33 -17.38 -9.61 -19.92
N HIS A 34 -17.97 -10.70 -19.40
CA HIS A 34 -17.54 -11.33 -18.14
C HIS A 34 -17.57 -10.44 -16.88
N HIS A 35 -18.48 -9.46 -16.81
CA HIS A 35 -18.65 -8.63 -15.62
C HIS A 35 -19.00 -9.44 -14.36
N HIS A 36 -18.50 -8.98 -13.22
CA HIS A 36 -18.79 -9.58 -11.92
C HIS A 36 -20.30 -9.62 -11.63
N SER A 37 -20.80 -10.72 -11.08
CA SER A 37 -22.25 -10.95 -10.85
C SER A 37 -22.90 -9.91 -9.92
N LEU A 38 -22.12 -9.29 -9.04
CA LEU A 38 -22.55 -8.23 -8.12
C LEU A 38 -22.62 -6.81 -8.76
N LEU A 39 -22.38 -6.69 -10.07
CA LEU A 39 -22.43 -5.41 -10.80
C LEU A 39 -23.76 -5.20 -11.53
N LYS A 40 -24.87 -5.80 -11.06
CA LYS A 40 -26.17 -5.64 -11.74
C LYS A 40 -26.63 -4.18 -11.82
N LYS A 41 -26.36 -3.37 -10.78
CA LYS A 41 -26.66 -1.93 -10.78
C LYS A 41 -25.91 -1.17 -11.87
N ASP A 42 -24.63 -1.48 -12.07
CA ASP A 42 -23.81 -0.91 -13.16
C ASP A 42 -24.40 -1.23 -14.54
N VAL A 43 -24.77 -2.49 -14.75
CA VAL A 43 -25.33 -2.96 -16.01
C VAL A 43 -26.73 -2.36 -16.27
N LEU A 44 -27.59 -2.28 -15.25
CA LEU A 44 -28.90 -1.64 -15.35
C LEU A 44 -28.76 -0.16 -15.73
N SER A 45 -27.86 0.56 -15.06
CA SER A 45 -27.60 1.98 -15.33
C SER A 45 -27.09 2.19 -16.75
N SER A 46 -26.08 1.42 -17.16
CA SER A 46 -25.50 1.50 -18.51
C SER A 46 -26.52 1.16 -19.59
N THR A 47 -27.32 0.11 -19.39
CA THR A 47 -28.36 -0.31 -20.34
C THR A 47 -29.45 0.76 -20.50
N LEU A 48 -29.93 1.34 -19.39
CA LEU A 48 -30.92 2.41 -19.45
C LEU A 48 -30.37 3.66 -20.15
N ALA A 49 -29.14 4.07 -19.85
CA ALA A 49 -28.50 5.19 -20.54
C ALA A 49 -28.40 4.99 -22.06
N CYS A 50 -28.06 3.76 -22.50
CA CYS A 50 -27.98 3.41 -23.92
C CYS A 50 -29.36 3.43 -24.59
N VAL A 51 -30.37 2.83 -23.95
CA VAL A 51 -31.76 2.82 -24.42
C VAL A 51 -32.29 4.25 -24.59
N LEU A 52 -32.07 5.13 -23.61
CA LEU A 52 -32.49 6.53 -23.66
C LEU A 52 -31.79 7.30 -24.81
N ALA A 53 -30.49 7.05 -25.02
CA ALA A 53 -29.75 7.67 -26.11
C ALA A 53 -30.26 7.25 -27.49
N LEU A 54 -30.51 5.96 -27.70
CA LEU A 54 -31.07 5.42 -28.94
C LEU A 54 -32.49 5.96 -29.18
N LYS A 55 -33.33 5.95 -28.14
CA LYS A 55 -34.71 6.44 -28.18
C LYS A 55 -34.78 7.94 -28.51
N LYS A 56 -33.92 8.76 -27.91
CA LYS A 56 -33.85 10.21 -28.16
C LYS A 56 -33.63 10.53 -29.65
N TRP A 57 -32.83 9.73 -30.34
CA TRP A 57 -32.47 9.96 -31.74
C TRP A 57 -33.27 9.10 -32.73
N GLY A 58 -34.25 8.33 -32.26
CA GLY A 58 -35.11 7.51 -33.12
C GLY A 58 -34.38 6.42 -33.88
N VAL A 59 -33.31 5.84 -33.31
CA VAL A 59 -32.50 4.79 -33.95
C VAL A 59 -32.48 3.52 -33.10
N GLY A 60 -32.30 2.34 -33.73
CA GLY A 60 -32.06 1.08 -33.01
C GLY A 60 -33.26 0.50 -32.26
N GLU A 61 -34.44 0.44 -32.89
CA GLU A 61 -35.67 -0.06 -32.26
C GLU A 61 -35.54 -1.49 -31.71
N GLU A 62 -34.84 -2.38 -32.42
CA GLU A 62 -34.58 -3.73 -31.93
C GLU A 62 -33.72 -3.72 -30.66
N GLN A 63 -32.64 -2.93 -30.67
CA GLN A 63 -31.73 -2.79 -29.53
C GLN A 63 -32.46 -2.18 -28.33
N ILE A 64 -33.30 -1.17 -28.55
CA ILE A 64 -34.18 -0.58 -27.53
C ILE A 64 -35.06 -1.67 -26.90
N ASN A 65 -35.78 -2.45 -27.71
CA ASN A 65 -36.69 -3.48 -27.22
C ASN A 65 -35.97 -4.56 -26.41
N ARG A 66 -34.78 -4.97 -26.83
CA ARG A 66 -33.95 -5.94 -26.08
C ARG A 66 -33.43 -5.35 -24.76
N GLY A 67 -33.02 -4.09 -24.76
CA GLY A 67 -32.56 -3.38 -23.57
C GLY A 67 -33.67 -3.18 -22.54
N VAL A 68 -34.87 -2.82 -22.99
CA VAL A 68 -36.07 -2.72 -22.14
C VAL A 68 -36.38 -4.05 -21.47
N ARG A 69 -36.42 -5.15 -22.23
CA ARG A 69 -36.65 -6.50 -21.67
C ARG A 69 -35.61 -6.87 -20.62
N PHE A 70 -34.35 -6.54 -20.85
CA PHE A 70 -33.29 -6.77 -19.88
C PHE A 70 -33.54 -6.00 -18.57
N ILE A 71 -33.85 -4.70 -18.66
CA ILE A 71 -34.12 -3.84 -17.51
C ILE A 71 -35.31 -4.39 -16.72
N GLU A 72 -36.44 -4.66 -17.38
CA GLU A 72 -37.65 -5.18 -16.75
C GLU A 72 -37.39 -6.51 -16.02
N SER A 73 -36.60 -7.41 -16.63
CA SER A 73 -36.30 -8.72 -16.07
C SER A 73 -35.30 -8.68 -14.89
N ASN A 74 -34.53 -7.60 -14.74
CA ASN A 74 -33.49 -7.48 -13.71
C ASN A 74 -33.76 -6.31 -12.74
N PHE A 75 -34.93 -5.66 -12.81
CA PHE A 75 -35.20 -4.41 -12.13
C PHE A 75 -35.11 -4.51 -10.60
N THR A 76 -35.51 -5.65 -10.02
CA THR A 76 -35.42 -5.93 -8.58
C THR A 76 -34.01 -5.75 -8.03
N SER A 77 -32.98 -6.08 -8.82
CA SER A 77 -31.58 -5.91 -8.41
C SER A 77 -31.13 -4.45 -8.26
N ALA A 78 -31.92 -3.49 -8.74
CA ALA A 78 -31.67 -2.07 -8.51
C ALA A 78 -31.78 -1.67 -7.02
N ASN A 79 -32.58 -2.38 -6.22
CA ASN A 79 -32.78 -2.09 -4.80
C ASN A 79 -32.07 -3.11 -3.86
N GLU A 80 -31.41 -4.13 -4.41
CA GLU A 80 -30.69 -5.12 -3.62
C GLU A 80 -29.45 -4.51 -2.93
N ASN A 81 -29.33 -4.69 -1.61
CA ASN A 81 -28.20 -4.20 -0.82
C ASN A 81 -26.90 -5.00 -1.02
N SER A 82 -27.01 -6.26 -1.49
CA SER A 82 -25.87 -7.12 -1.82
C SER A 82 -25.11 -6.69 -3.08
N GLN A 83 -25.78 -5.95 -3.98
CA GLN A 83 -25.20 -5.46 -5.22
C GLN A 83 -24.27 -4.27 -4.98
N ILE A 84 -23.14 -4.26 -5.67
CA ILE A 84 -22.22 -3.14 -5.62
C ILE A 84 -22.84 -1.95 -6.37
N SER A 85 -22.92 -0.81 -5.71
CA SER A 85 -23.57 0.39 -6.23
C SER A 85 -22.53 1.34 -6.86
N PRO A 86 -22.65 1.69 -8.14
CA PRO A 86 -21.87 2.77 -8.73
C PRO A 86 -22.06 4.10 -7.99
N ILE A 87 -21.06 4.97 -8.07
CA ILE A 87 -21.12 6.31 -7.48
C ILE A 87 -22.26 7.08 -8.14
N GLY A 88 -23.18 7.59 -7.32
CA GLY A 88 -24.35 8.32 -7.79
C GLY A 88 -25.51 7.47 -8.28
N PHE A 89 -25.42 6.13 -8.27
CA PHE A 89 -26.49 5.25 -8.80
C PHE A 89 -27.88 5.55 -8.21
N ASP A 90 -27.93 5.72 -6.88
CA ASP A 90 -29.19 5.99 -6.14
C ASP A 90 -29.86 7.32 -6.56
N ILE A 91 -29.17 8.17 -7.33
CA ILE A 91 -29.69 9.43 -7.85
C ILE A 91 -29.82 9.38 -9.38
N ILE A 92 -28.75 8.99 -10.08
CA ILE A 92 -28.68 8.98 -11.55
C ILE A 92 -29.69 8.00 -12.14
N PHE A 93 -29.78 6.78 -11.60
CA PHE A 93 -30.65 5.75 -12.18
C PHE A 93 -32.14 6.10 -12.06
N PRO A 94 -32.67 6.50 -10.88
CA PRO A 94 -34.07 6.92 -10.78
C PRO A 94 -34.38 8.18 -11.60
N THR A 95 -33.44 9.11 -11.74
CA THR A 95 -33.62 10.27 -12.64
C THR A 95 -33.70 9.87 -14.11
N MET A 96 -32.90 8.90 -14.55
CA MET A 96 -33.04 8.33 -15.89
C MET A 96 -34.39 7.66 -16.10
N LEU A 97 -34.95 7.01 -15.07
CA LEU A 97 -36.29 6.43 -15.14
C LEU A 97 -37.36 7.51 -15.32
N ASP A 98 -37.25 8.66 -14.66
CA ASP A 98 -38.18 9.78 -14.91
C ASP A 98 -38.06 10.31 -16.34
N TYR A 99 -36.85 10.39 -16.87
CA TYR A 99 -36.61 10.83 -18.25
C TYR A 99 -37.22 9.90 -19.33
N THR A 100 -37.55 8.64 -18.99
CA THR A 100 -38.27 7.74 -19.90
C THR A 100 -39.66 8.28 -20.26
N LYS A 101 -40.31 9.00 -19.34
CA LYS A 101 -41.63 9.61 -19.53
C LYS A 101 -41.57 10.71 -20.57
N ASP A 102 -40.52 11.53 -20.53
CA ASP A 102 -40.28 12.62 -21.49
C ASP A 102 -40.06 12.10 -22.92
N LEU A 103 -39.57 10.86 -23.07
CA LEU A 103 -39.34 10.19 -24.34
C LEU A 103 -40.46 9.23 -24.77
N PHE A 104 -41.60 9.24 -24.06
CA PHE A 104 -42.73 8.33 -24.29
C PHE A 104 -42.30 6.85 -24.35
N LEU A 105 -41.35 6.46 -23.50
CA LEU A 105 -40.87 5.09 -23.36
C LEU A 105 -41.51 4.43 -22.14
N ASN A 106 -42.41 3.47 -22.37
CA ASN A 106 -43.11 2.77 -21.30
C ASN A 106 -42.30 1.55 -20.83
N LEU A 107 -41.92 1.54 -19.55
CA LEU A 107 -41.27 0.41 -18.88
C LEU A 107 -42.24 -0.28 -17.91
N ARG A 108 -42.32 -1.61 -17.94
CA ARG A 108 -43.12 -2.42 -17.01
C ARG A 108 -42.29 -2.76 -15.77
N LEU A 109 -42.21 -1.79 -14.86
CA LEU A 109 -41.41 -1.89 -13.64
C LEU A 109 -42.26 -2.28 -12.43
N GLU A 110 -41.66 -3.01 -11.50
CA GLU A 110 -42.28 -3.33 -10.22
C GLU A 110 -42.48 -2.05 -9.38
N ALA A 111 -43.73 -1.76 -9.02
CA ALA A 111 -44.09 -0.48 -8.38
C ALA A 111 -43.39 -0.25 -7.03
N ASN A 112 -43.22 -1.30 -6.22
CA ASN A 112 -42.57 -1.18 -4.91
C ASN A 112 -41.10 -0.79 -5.04
N THR A 113 -40.35 -1.54 -5.86
CA THR A 113 -38.94 -1.25 -6.16
C THR A 113 -38.77 0.14 -6.77
N LEU A 114 -39.68 0.57 -7.65
CA LEU A 114 -39.65 1.91 -8.23
C LEU A 114 -39.88 3.01 -7.17
N ASN A 115 -40.88 2.86 -6.31
CA ASN A 115 -41.18 3.82 -5.25
C ASN A 115 -40.03 3.92 -4.25
N ASP A 116 -39.44 2.79 -3.86
CA ASP A 116 -38.28 2.76 -2.96
C ASP A 116 -37.08 3.51 -3.54
N LEU A 117 -36.79 3.31 -4.82
CA LEU A 117 -35.71 4.02 -5.52
C LEU A 117 -35.95 5.53 -5.59
N ILE A 118 -37.18 5.96 -5.87
CA ILE A 118 -37.55 7.39 -5.91
C ILE A 118 -37.42 8.00 -4.51
N HIS A 119 -37.96 7.34 -3.47
CA HIS A 119 -37.83 7.79 -2.09
C HIS A 119 -36.37 7.90 -1.65
N LYS A 120 -35.54 6.92 -2.03
CA LYS A 120 -34.11 6.92 -1.72
C LYS A 120 -33.38 8.07 -2.43
N ARG A 121 -33.67 8.33 -3.71
CA ARG A 121 -33.12 9.48 -4.44
C ARG A 121 -33.44 10.79 -3.72
N ASP A 122 -34.72 11.02 -3.42
CA ASP A 122 -35.17 12.30 -2.86
C ASP A 122 -34.57 12.52 -1.46
N PHE A 123 -34.44 11.45 -0.67
CA PHE A 123 -33.73 11.47 0.61
C PHE A 123 -32.25 11.81 0.46
N GLU A 124 -31.54 11.14 -0.45
CA GLU A 124 -30.10 11.35 -0.69
C GLU A 124 -29.83 12.78 -1.19
N LEU A 125 -30.60 13.28 -2.17
CA LEU A 125 -30.50 14.65 -2.67
C LEU A 125 -30.65 15.69 -1.54
N LYS A 126 -31.69 15.53 -0.71
CA LYS A 126 -31.93 16.41 0.44
C LYS A 126 -30.79 16.32 1.46
N SER A 127 -30.30 15.11 1.75
CA SER A 127 -29.21 14.89 2.69
C SER A 127 -27.91 15.57 2.24
N HIS A 128 -27.50 15.35 0.98
CA HIS A 128 -26.27 15.91 0.43
C HIS A 128 -26.33 17.44 0.33
N SER A 129 -27.49 18.01 -0.01
CA SER A 129 -27.64 19.47 0.01
C SER A 129 -27.56 20.06 1.42
N LEU A 130 -28.15 19.42 2.42
CA LEU A 130 -28.09 19.90 3.81
C LEU A 130 -26.66 19.85 4.38
N LYS A 131 -25.85 18.90 3.89
CA LYS A 131 -24.44 18.75 4.26
C LYS A 131 -23.49 19.65 3.49
N GLY A 132 -23.96 20.36 2.46
CA GLY A 132 -23.12 21.21 1.62
C GLY A 132 -22.14 20.43 0.73
N GLU A 133 -22.49 19.21 0.31
CA GLU A 133 -21.61 18.34 -0.50
C GLU A 133 -21.60 18.74 -1.99
N GLU A 134 -21.26 20.00 -2.27
CA GLU A 134 -21.31 20.60 -3.62
C GLU A 134 -20.50 19.82 -4.66
N ALA A 135 -19.32 19.32 -4.30
CA ALA A 135 -18.46 18.57 -5.21
C ALA A 135 -19.08 17.23 -5.64
N TYR A 136 -19.73 16.52 -4.72
CA TYR A 136 -20.42 15.27 -5.02
C TYR A 136 -21.61 15.51 -5.94
N LEU A 137 -22.43 16.52 -5.63
CA LEU A 137 -23.58 16.89 -6.47
C LEU A 137 -23.12 17.34 -7.87
N ALA A 138 -22.07 18.15 -7.98
CA ALA A 138 -21.48 18.53 -9.25
C ALA A 138 -20.93 17.32 -10.02
N TYR A 139 -20.34 16.34 -9.32
CA TYR A 139 -19.86 15.11 -9.95
C TYR A 139 -21.01 14.36 -10.62
N ILE A 140 -22.16 14.22 -9.97
CA ILE A 140 -23.33 13.45 -10.48
C ILE A 140 -24.36 14.31 -11.24
N ALA A 141 -23.96 15.47 -11.76
CA ALA A 141 -24.89 16.47 -12.31
C ALA A 141 -25.84 15.95 -13.39
N GLU A 142 -25.48 14.89 -14.13
CA GLU A 142 -26.37 14.25 -15.10
C GLU A 142 -27.65 13.67 -14.47
N GLY A 143 -27.61 13.34 -13.18
CA GLY A 143 -28.72 12.78 -12.41
C GLY A 143 -29.53 13.80 -11.62
N ILE A 144 -29.14 15.08 -11.63
CA ILE A 144 -29.78 16.13 -10.83
C ILE A 144 -30.87 16.87 -11.63
N GLY A 145 -30.77 16.91 -12.97
CA GLY A 145 -31.78 17.53 -13.83
C GLY A 145 -32.01 19.03 -13.52
N LYS A 146 -33.26 19.49 -13.65
CA LYS A 146 -33.68 20.89 -13.36
C LYS A 146 -33.89 21.18 -11.86
N LEU A 147 -33.59 20.22 -10.98
CA LEU A 147 -34.01 20.26 -9.57
C LEU A 147 -33.15 21.19 -8.70
N TYR A 148 -31.99 21.66 -9.19
CA TYR A 148 -31.05 22.49 -8.43
C TYR A 148 -30.46 23.62 -9.29
N ASP A 149 -30.07 24.72 -8.63
CA ASP A 149 -29.24 25.83 -9.17
C ASP A 149 -27.78 25.35 -9.42
N CYS A 150 -27.64 24.19 -10.05
CA CYS A 150 -26.40 23.47 -10.30
C CYS A 150 -25.53 24.18 -11.34
N GLU A 151 -26.14 25.05 -12.15
CA GLU A 151 -25.51 25.83 -13.21
C GLU A 151 -24.32 26.66 -12.71
N LYS A 152 -24.44 27.34 -11.57
CA LYS A 152 -23.32 28.14 -11.01
C LYS A 152 -22.30 27.29 -10.27
N THR A 153 -22.75 26.21 -9.63
CA THR A 153 -21.90 25.38 -8.76
C THR A 153 -21.00 24.44 -9.55
N ILE A 154 -21.47 23.90 -10.67
CA ILE A 154 -20.69 22.95 -11.48
C ILE A 154 -19.45 23.61 -12.08
N MET A 155 -19.56 24.87 -12.51
CA MET A 155 -18.46 25.62 -13.15
C MET A 155 -17.21 25.77 -12.26
N LYS A 156 -17.36 25.70 -10.92
CA LYS A 156 -16.25 25.70 -9.97
C LYS A 156 -15.30 24.51 -10.18
N TYR A 157 -15.79 23.43 -10.78
CA TYR A 157 -15.06 22.16 -10.93
C TYR A 157 -14.60 21.89 -12.37
N GLN A 158 -14.68 22.88 -13.27
CA GLN A 158 -14.17 22.73 -14.64
C GLN A 158 -12.63 22.71 -14.63
N ARG A 159 -12.03 21.60 -15.07
CA ARG A 159 -10.58 21.42 -15.17
C ARG A 159 -9.98 22.21 -16.33
N LYS A 160 -8.65 22.40 -16.37
CA LYS A 160 -7.96 23.07 -17.51
C LYS A 160 -8.27 22.37 -18.83
N ASN A 161 -8.32 21.04 -18.81
CA ASN A 161 -8.67 20.21 -19.97
C ASN A 161 -10.11 20.39 -20.49
N GLY A 162 -10.97 21.15 -19.77
CA GLY A 162 -12.36 21.45 -20.15
C GLY A 162 -13.40 20.47 -19.62
N SER A 163 -12.97 19.38 -19.02
CA SER A 163 -13.84 18.40 -18.35
C SER A 163 -14.35 18.89 -17.01
N PHE A 164 -15.39 18.22 -16.52
CA PHE A 164 -15.73 18.19 -15.10
C PHE A 164 -15.30 16.83 -14.54
N PHE A 165 -14.40 16.84 -13.56
CA PHE A 165 -13.88 15.64 -12.86
C PHE A 165 -13.33 14.54 -13.79
N ASN A 166 -12.79 14.89 -14.96
CA ASN A 166 -12.39 13.93 -16.00
C ASN A 166 -13.53 12.98 -16.41
N SER A 167 -14.79 13.34 -16.19
CA SER A 167 -15.95 12.50 -16.49
C SER A 167 -16.62 12.95 -17.79
N PRO A 168 -16.60 12.13 -18.86
CA PRO A 168 -17.33 12.45 -20.08
C PRO A 168 -18.85 12.61 -19.87
N SER A 169 -19.46 11.81 -18.99
CA SER A 169 -20.89 11.92 -18.70
C SER A 169 -21.25 13.23 -18.01
N THR A 170 -20.51 13.63 -16.96
CA THR A 170 -20.70 14.94 -16.31
C THR A 170 -20.48 16.07 -17.30
N THR A 171 -19.45 15.97 -18.13
CA THR A 171 -19.09 17.02 -19.08
C THR A 171 -20.13 17.19 -20.19
N ALA A 172 -20.68 16.08 -20.69
CA ALA A 172 -21.78 16.10 -21.63
C ALA A 172 -23.06 16.68 -21.02
N ALA A 173 -23.39 16.32 -19.76
CA ALA A 173 -24.52 16.89 -19.05
C ALA A 173 -24.37 18.40 -18.82
N ALA A 174 -23.20 18.83 -18.35
CA ALA A 174 -22.89 20.24 -18.15
C ALA A 174 -23.01 21.04 -19.45
N TYR A 175 -22.50 20.51 -20.57
CA TYR A 175 -22.63 21.16 -21.87
C TYR A 175 -24.08 21.29 -22.34
N MET A 176 -24.94 20.29 -22.08
CA MET A 176 -26.36 20.35 -22.45
C MET A 176 -27.14 21.42 -21.68
N VAL A 177 -26.69 21.78 -20.47
CA VAL A 177 -27.32 22.82 -19.64
C VAL A 177 -26.68 24.19 -19.90
N LEU A 178 -25.35 24.24 -19.93
CA LEU A 178 -24.55 25.44 -20.13
C LEU A 178 -23.53 25.22 -21.27
N PRO A 179 -23.93 25.45 -22.54
CA PRO A 179 -23.06 25.25 -23.68
C PRO A 179 -21.79 26.10 -23.56
N ASN A 180 -20.64 25.44 -23.52
CA ASN A 180 -19.33 26.10 -23.56
C ASN A 180 -18.35 25.31 -24.43
N SER A 181 -17.45 26.03 -25.11
CA SER A 181 -16.51 25.44 -26.05
C SER A 181 -15.50 24.50 -25.40
N ARG A 182 -15.15 24.72 -24.13
CA ARG A 182 -14.18 23.90 -23.39
C ARG A 182 -14.69 22.47 -23.16
N CYS A 183 -15.96 22.31 -22.79
CA CYS A 183 -16.59 21.00 -22.66
C CYS A 183 -16.64 20.26 -23.99
N LEU A 184 -17.02 20.96 -25.06
CA LEU A 184 -17.11 20.37 -26.38
C LEU A 184 -15.73 19.92 -26.88
N ASN A 185 -14.70 20.76 -26.69
CA ASN A 185 -13.31 20.43 -27.02
C ASN A 185 -12.80 19.20 -26.25
N TYR A 186 -13.14 19.09 -24.96
CA TYR A 186 -12.81 17.91 -24.16
C TYR A 186 -13.46 16.63 -24.72
N LEU A 187 -14.77 16.68 -25.03
CA LEU A 187 -15.49 15.53 -25.58
C LEU A 187 -14.93 15.12 -26.96
N HIS A 188 -14.59 16.08 -27.82
CA HIS A 188 -13.90 15.82 -29.09
C HIS A 188 -12.52 15.21 -28.86
N SER A 189 -11.74 15.70 -27.90
CA SER A 189 -10.42 15.15 -27.55
C SER A 189 -10.53 13.70 -27.09
N ALA A 190 -11.50 13.38 -26.24
CA ALA A 190 -11.77 12.01 -25.83
C ALA A 190 -12.12 11.11 -27.02
N LEU A 191 -13.02 11.55 -27.90
CA LEU A 191 -13.38 10.79 -29.11
C LEU A 191 -12.25 10.70 -30.14
N THR A 192 -11.35 11.67 -30.18
CA THR A 192 -10.14 11.59 -31.02
C THR A 192 -9.25 10.43 -30.55
N LYS A 193 -9.15 10.21 -29.23
CA LYS A 193 -8.36 9.10 -28.66
C LYS A 193 -9.07 7.74 -28.73
N PHE A 194 -10.38 7.71 -28.50
CA PHE A 194 -11.15 6.47 -28.32
C PHE A 194 -12.12 6.14 -29.47
N GLY A 195 -12.11 6.94 -30.54
CA GLY A 195 -12.93 6.74 -31.74
C GLY A 195 -14.40 7.10 -31.50
N ASN A 196 -15.26 6.09 -31.48
CA ASN A 196 -16.72 6.23 -31.39
C ASN A 196 -17.28 5.93 -30.00
N SER A 197 -16.44 5.80 -28.98
CA SER A 197 -16.86 5.63 -27.59
C SER A 197 -15.94 6.42 -26.66
N VAL A 198 -16.32 6.56 -25.39
CA VAL A 198 -15.51 7.23 -24.37
C VAL A 198 -15.50 6.41 -23.07
N PRO A 199 -14.40 6.42 -22.30
CA PRO A 199 -14.34 5.72 -21.01
C PRO A 199 -15.14 6.46 -19.93
N ALA A 200 -15.26 5.84 -18.76
CA ALA A 200 -15.86 6.47 -17.58
C ALA A 200 -15.07 7.69 -17.07
N VAL A 201 -13.74 7.65 -17.23
CA VAL A 201 -12.79 8.67 -16.75
C VAL A 201 -11.69 8.90 -17.80
N TYR A 202 -11.39 10.15 -18.13
CA TYR A 202 -10.30 10.55 -19.04
C TYR A 202 -9.81 11.99 -18.77
N PRO A 203 -8.49 12.26 -18.73
CA PRO A 203 -7.37 11.32 -18.70
C PRO A 203 -7.30 10.50 -17.40
N LEU A 204 -6.52 9.42 -17.46
CA LEU A 204 -6.24 8.52 -16.33
C LEU A 204 -4.76 8.07 -16.31
N ASP A 205 -3.91 8.75 -17.06
CA ASP A 205 -2.56 8.26 -17.39
C ASP A 205 -1.65 8.25 -16.14
N ILE A 206 -1.63 9.33 -15.34
CA ILE A 206 -0.83 9.40 -14.09
C ILE A 206 -1.27 8.30 -13.11
N TYR A 207 -2.57 8.21 -12.84
CA TYR A 207 -3.12 7.22 -11.92
C TYR A 207 -2.82 5.78 -12.34
N SER A 208 -2.97 5.49 -13.64
CA SER A 208 -2.72 4.15 -14.19
C SER A 208 -1.25 3.76 -14.09
N ARG A 209 -0.36 4.70 -14.39
CA ARG A 209 1.09 4.51 -14.28
C ARG A 209 1.49 4.24 -12.82
N LEU A 210 1.05 5.07 -11.88
CA LEU A 210 1.31 4.86 -10.46
C LEU A 210 0.71 3.56 -9.92
N SER A 211 -0.47 3.15 -10.40
CA SER A 211 -1.07 1.85 -10.05
C SER A 211 -0.18 0.69 -10.50
N THR A 212 0.48 0.83 -11.65
CA THR A 212 1.44 -0.17 -12.17
C THR A 212 2.63 -0.29 -11.23
N VAL A 213 3.19 0.83 -10.78
CA VAL A 213 4.30 0.83 -9.80
C VAL A 213 3.88 0.18 -8.50
N ASP A 214 2.73 0.56 -7.93
CA ASP A 214 2.24 -0.04 -6.69
C ASP A 214 2.06 -1.56 -6.83
N ASN A 215 1.54 -2.03 -7.96
CA ASN A 215 1.42 -3.46 -8.24
C ASN A 215 2.77 -4.18 -8.27
N LEU A 216 3.76 -3.64 -8.99
CA LEU A 216 5.09 -4.23 -9.09
C LEU A 216 5.78 -4.33 -7.72
N GLU A 217 5.65 -3.29 -6.89
CA GLU A 217 6.17 -3.29 -5.51
C GLU A 217 5.44 -4.32 -4.63
N ARG A 218 4.11 -4.32 -4.65
CA ARG A 218 3.28 -5.22 -3.85
C ARG A 218 3.50 -6.69 -4.21
N LEU A 219 3.74 -6.98 -5.49
CA LEU A 219 4.04 -8.32 -5.99
C LEU A 219 5.53 -8.70 -5.83
N GLY A 220 6.37 -7.81 -5.32
CA GLY A 220 7.78 -8.11 -5.03
C GLY A 220 8.67 -8.27 -6.27
N ILE A 221 8.24 -7.74 -7.41
CA ILE A 221 8.94 -7.85 -8.70
C ILE A 221 9.46 -6.49 -9.21
N SER A 222 9.33 -5.42 -8.42
CA SER A 222 9.80 -4.07 -8.76
C SER A 222 11.28 -4.00 -9.12
N ARG A 223 12.13 -4.87 -8.55
CA ARG A 223 13.57 -4.91 -8.85
C ARG A 223 13.92 -5.22 -10.32
N TYR A 224 13.00 -5.79 -11.08
CA TYR A 224 13.17 -6.04 -12.53
C TYR A 224 12.86 -4.81 -13.38
N PHE A 225 12.31 -3.75 -12.79
CA PHE A 225 11.80 -2.57 -13.49
C PHE A 225 12.30 -1.27 -12.85
N ARG A 226 13.53 -1.27 -12.31
CA ARG A 226 14.06 -0.15 -11.52
C ARG A 226 14.09 1.14 -12.34
N ASP A 227 14.63 1.08 -13.55
CA ASP A 227 14.81 2.25 -14.42
C ASP A 227 13.46 2.81 -14.89
N GLU A 228 12.49 1.93 -15.19
CA GLU A 228 11.13 2.33 -15.58
C GLU A 228 10.37 2.96 -14.42
N ILE A 229 10.51 2.39 -13.20
CA ILE A 229 9.89 2.92 -11.98
C ILE A 229 10.49 4.30 -11.66
N GLU A 230 11.82 4.45 -11.69
CA GLU A 230 12.51 5.72 -11.42
C GLU A 230 12.07 6.81 -12.41
N THR A 231 12.09 6.51 -13.71
CA THR A 231 11.63 7.44 -14.76
C THR A 231 10.20 7.91 -14.53
N MET A 232 9.30 7.00 -14.14
CA MET A 232 7.91 7.34 -13.87
C MET A 232 7.75 8.20 -12.62
N LEU A 233 8.48 7.91 -11.56
CA LEU A 233 8.42 8.67 -10.32
C LEU A 233 9.03 10.05 -10.48
N ASP A 234 10.08 10.20 -11.28
CA ASP A 234 10.66 11.51 -11.64
C ASP A 234 9.67 12.38 -12.41
N GLU A 235 8.95 11.80 -13.37
CA GLU A 235 7.86 12.48 -14.07
C GLU A 235 6.73 12.89 -13.13
N THR A 236 6.32 11.97 -12.25
CA THR A 236 5.27 12.25 -11.25
C THR A 236 5.72 13.34 -10.28
N TYR A 237 6.98 13.35 -9.88
CA TYR A 237 7.55 14.36 -8.99
C TYR A 237 7.57 15.74 -9.66
N ARG A 238 7.90 15.80 -10.96
CA ARG A 238 7.81 17.06 -11.73
C ARG A 238 6.38 17.60 -11.73
N CYS A 239 5.37 16.76 -12.00
CA CYS A 239 3.96 17.15 -11.92
C CYS A 239 3.57 17.59 -10.49
N TRP A 240 4.06 16.89 -9.47
CA TRP A 240 3.82 17.22 -8.05
C TRP A 240 4.32 18.63 -7.70
N VAL A 241 5.58 18.92 -8.03
CA VAL A 241 6.22 20.23 -7.77
C VAL A 241 5.48 21.34 -8.52
N GLN A 242 5.06 21.09 -9.76
CA GLN A 242 4.32 22.05 -10.58
C GLN A 242 2.88 22.31 -10.11
N GLY A 243 2.36 21.52 -9.17
CA GLY A 243 0.96 21.68 -8.77
C GLY A 243 -0.01 21.20 -9.85
N ASP A 244 0.32 20.14 -10.57
CA ASP A 244 -0.50 19.61 -11.67
C ASP A 244 -1.90 19.22 -11.18
N GLU A 245 -2.93 19.74 -11.85
CA GLU A 245 -4.33 19.49 -11.48
C GLU A 245 -4.70 18.01 -11.61
N GLU A 246 -4.04 17.26 -12.50
CA GLU A 246 -4.30 15.82 -12.67
C GLU A 246 -3.89 15.01 -11.44
N ILE A 247 -2.95 15.51 -10.63
CA ILE A 247 -2.61 14.92 -9.33
C ILE A 247 -3.54 15.44 -8.24
N PHE A 248 -3.67 16.76 -8.11
CA PHE A 248 -4.27 17.37 -6.91
C PHE A 248 -5.81 17.46 -6.96
N MET A 249 -6.44 17.35 -8.12
CA MET A 249 -7.92 17.34 -8.24
C MET A 249 -8.51 15.93 -8.22
N ASP A 250 -7.70 14.88 -8.03
CA ASP A 250 -8.15 13.51 -7.84
C ASP A 250 -7.52 12.91 -6.57
N ALA A 251 -8.35 12.61 -5.58
CA ALA A 251 -7.87 12.19 -4.26
C ALA A 251 -7.12 10.87 -4.27
N SER A 252 -7.55 9.91 -5.10
CA SER A 252 -6.87 8.61 -5.24
C SER A 252 -5.48 8.78 -5.86
N THR A 253 -5.37 9.62 -6.89
CA THR A 253 -4.11 9.93 -7.57
C THR A 253 -3.17 10.70 -6.65
N CYS A 254 -3.66 11.73 -5.95
CA CYS A 254 -2.85 12.48 -5.00
C CYS A 254 -2.29 11.58 -3.88
N ALA A 255 -3.15 10.77 -3.26
CA ALA A 255 -2.75 9.86 -2.18
C ALA A 255 -1.71 8.83 -2.64
N LEU A 256 -1.94 8.23 -3.81
CA LEU A 256 -1.02 7.25 -4.39
C LEU A 256 0.32 7.88 -4.77
N ALA A 257 0.30 9.05 -5.42
CA ALA A 257 1.49 9.79 -5.79
C ALA A 257 2.31 10.17 -4.55
N PHE A 258 1.67 10.76 -3.54
CA PHE A 258 2.29 11.09 -2.27
C PHE A 258 2.95 9.87 -1.63
N ARG A 259 2.22 8.75 -1.57
CA ARG A 259 2.70 7.53 -0.92
C ARG A 259 3.93 6.98 -1.63
N LEU A 260 3.88 6.82 -2.95
CA LEU A 260 4.97 6.27 -3.73
C LEU A 260 6.20 7.20 -3.75
N LEU A 261 5.99 8.50 -3.96
CA LEU A 261 7.07 9.50 -3.93
C LEU A 261 7.76 9.52 -2.56
N ARG A 262 6.98 9.58 -1.47
CA ARG A 262 7.52 9.59 -0.10
C ARG A 262 8.28 8.30 0.23
N MET A 263 7.72 7.14 -0.10
CA MET A 263 8.39 5.84 0.12
C MET A 263 9.69 5.70 -0.67
N LYS A 264 9.84 6.44 -1.77
CA LYS A 264 11.03 6.42 -2.64
C LYS A 264 12.00 7.58 -2.37
N GLY A 265 11.78 8.33 -1.29
CA GLY A 265 12.71 9.36 -0.83
C GLY A 265 12.58 10.73 -1.52
N TYR A 266 11.55 10.94 -2.32
CA TYR A 266 11.28 12.27 -2.90
C TYR A 266 10.78 13.23 -1.82
N ASN A 267 11.21 14.49 -1.93
CA ASN A 267 10.82 15.53 -0.98
C ASN A 267 9.39 16.02 -1.26
N VAL A 268 8.41 15.42 -0.57
CA VAL A 268 6.98 15.75 -0.64
C VAL A 268 6.40 16.05 0.74
N THR A 269 5.67 17.15 0.88
CA THR A 269 4.99 17.55 2.14
C THR A 269 3.59 16.98 2.23
N SER A 270 3.08 16.78 3.46
CA SER A 270 1.72 16.29 3.70
C SER A 270 0.64 17.33 3.43
N ASP A 271 0.96 18.63 3.43
CA ASP A 271 -0.01 19.73 3.45
C ASP A 271 -1.03 19.70 2.32
N ARG A 272 -0.59 19.37 1.11
CA ARG A 272 -1.49 19.28 -0.05
C ARG A 272 -2.43 18.07 0.05
N VAL A 273 -1.92 16.97 0.61
CA VAL A 273 -2.71 15.74 0.81
C VAL A 273 -3.72 15.97 1.92
N THR A 274 -3.34 16.64 3.02
CA THR A 274 -4.27 16.94 4.13
C THR A 274 -5.39 17.87 3.70
N SER A 275 -5.13 18.86 2.84
CA SER A 275 -6.17 19.71 2.25
C SER A 275 -7.18 18.90 1.42
N ILE A 276 -6.70 18.03 0.53
CA ILE A 276 -7.59 17.16 -0.27
C ILE A 276 -8.34 16.16 0.62
N LEU A 277 -7.67 15.63 1.64
CA LEU A 277 -8.27 14.75 2.63
C LEU A 277 -9.43 15.44 3.36
N GLU A 278 -9.36 16.74 3.63
CA GLU A 278 -10.43 17.53 4.25
C GLU A 278 -11.61 17.78 3.30
N GLU A 279 -11.35 18.13 2.03
CA GLU A 279 -12.40 18.33 1.03
C GLU A 279 -13.17 17.03 0.74
N CYS A 280 -12.46 15.91 0.59
CA CYS A 280 -13.04 14.57 0.45
C CYS A 280 -13.65 14.00 1.74
N LEU A 281 -13.66 14.73 2.85
CA LEU A 281 -14.43 14.35 4.05
C LEU A 281 -15.81 14.99 4.08
N SER A 282 -15.98 16.17 3.46
CA SER A 282 -17.30 16.80 3.34
C SER A 282 -18.23 15.92 2.51
N SER A 283 -17.73 15.36 1.41
CA SER A 283 -18.38 14.28 0.69
C SER A 283 -18.16 12.97 1.45
N ASN A 284 -19.22 12.36 1.97
CA ASN A 284 -19.12 11.09 2.67
C ASN A 284 -18.81 9.98 1.65
N THR A 285 -17.56 9.90 1.17
CA THR A 285 -17.20 9.20 -0.08
C THR A 285 -17.65 7.74 -0.02
N LYS A 286 -18.71 7.41 -0.78
CA LYS A 286 -19.17 6.04 -1.02
C LYS A 286 -18.07 5.20 -1.70
N ASP A 287 -17.03 5.84 -2.26
CA ASP A 287 -15.84 5.20 -2.80
C ASP A 287 -14.95 4.60 -1.68
N VAL A 288 -14.98 3.27 -1.58
CA VAL A 288 -14.15 2.49 -0.66
C VAL A 288 -12.67 2.52 -1.08
N HIS A 289 -12.39 2.52 -2.39
CA HIS A 289 -11.02 2.51 -2.91
C HIS A 289 -10.30 3.81 -2.59
N ALA A 290 -10.92 4.96 -2.89
CA ALA A 290 -10.34 6.26 -2.54
C ALA A 290 -10.12 6.38 -1.02
N THR A 291 -11.08 5.92 -0.21
CA THR A 291 -10.95 5.92 1.26
C THR A 291 -9.75 5.07 1.72
N HIS A 292 -9.55 3.90 1.10
CA HIS A 292 -8.46 3.00 1.42
C HIS A 292 -7.09 3.57 1.03
N GLU A 293 -6.94 4.13 -0.17
CA GLU A 293 -5.67 4.71 -0.61
C GLU A 293 -5.28 5.93 0.23
N LEU A 294 -6.26 6.77 0.58
CA LEU A 294 -6.08 7.90 1.49
C LEU A 294 -5.64 7.44 2.90
N TYR A 295 -6.18 6.31 3.39
CA TYR A 295 -5.74 5.74 4.65
C TYR A 295 -4.27 5.30 4.58
N ARG A 296 -3.88 4.52 3.55
CA ARG A 296 -2.49 4.08 3.35
C ARG A 296 -1.52 5.26 3.26
N ALA A 297 -1.90 6.32 2.53
CA ALA A 297 -1.11 7.54 2.45
C ALA A 297 -0.92 8.19 3.83
N SER A 298 -1.98 8.25 4.64
CA SER A 298 -1.93 8.84 5.99
C SER A 298 -1.10 8.06 7.01
N GLU A 299 -0.69 6.83 6.71
CA GLU A 299 0.23 6.06 7.57
C GLU A 299 1.68 6.53 7.46
N LEU A 300 2.05 7.26 6.40
CA LEU A 300 3.43 7.69 6.14
C LEU A 300 3.79 8.99 6.88
N ILE A 301 3.65 9.00 8.19
CA ILE A 301 4.01 10.14 9.04
C ILE A 301 5.51 10.07 9.33
N ILE A 302 6.24 11.13 8.97
CA ILE A 302 7.70 11.19 9.09
C ILE A 302 8.18 12.27 10.06
N SER A 303 7.30 13.18 10.47
CA SER A 303 7.61 14.24 11.44
C SER A 303 6.49 14.38 12.48
N PRO A 304 6.82 14.65 13.75
CA PRO A 304 5.84 15.01 14.78
C PRO A 304 4.96 16.23 14.42
N ASP A 305 5.43 17.09 13.51
CA ASP A 305 4.70 18.29 13.08
C ASP A 305 3.56 17.99 12.10
N GLU A 306 3.49 16.79 11.52
CA GLU A 306 2.43 16.35 10.59
C GLU A 306 1.12 15.97 11.33
N ARG A 307 0.69 16.79 12.29
CA ARG A 307 -0.47 16.55 13.17
C ARG A 307 -1.79 16.40 12.40
N ASP A 308 -1.92 17.10 11.28
CA ASP A 308 -3.11 16.98 10.43
C ASP A 308 -3.14 15.64 9.70
N LEU A 309 -1.99 15.08 9.30
CA LEU A 309 -1.93 13.76 8.70
C LEU A 309 -2.31 12.66 9.71
N GLU A 310 -1.81 12.76 10.96
CA GLU A 310 -2.19 11.86 12.06
C GLU A 310 -3.70 11.95 12.38
N ARG A 311 -4.27 13.15 12.39
CA ARG A 311 -5.71 13.36 12.55
C ARG A 311 -6.50 12.67 11.44
N GLN A 312 -6.04 12.78 10.20
CA GLN A 312 -6.67 12.15 9.04
C GLN A 312 -6.59 10.62 9.11
N LYS A 313 -5.44 10.07 9.47
CA LYS A 313 -5.25 8.63 9.72
C LYS A 313 -6.26 8.08 10.73
N SER A 314 -6.36 8.72 11.89
CA SER A 314 -7.31 8.34 12.95
C SER A 314 -8.77 8.42 12.49
N ARG A 315 -9.14 9.44 11.72
CA ARG A 315 -10.50 9.59 11.18
C ARG A 315 -10.84 8.54 10.13
N ARG A 316 -9.94 8.31 9.17
CA ARG A 316 -10.13 7.34 8.08
C ARG A 316 -10.17 5.91 8.60
N LYS A 317 -9.36 5.57 9.60
CA LYS A 317 -9.43 4.30 10.34
C LYS A 317 -10.86 4.03 10.84
N ARG A 318 -11.43 4.97 11.59
CA ARG A 318 -12.81 4.84 12.12
C ARG A 318 -13.85 4.70 11.01
N LEU A 319 -13.71 5.43 9.91
CA LEU A 319 -14.63 5.33 8.76
C LEU A 319 -14.57 3.95 8.11
N LEU A 320 -13.36 3.39 7.94
CA LEU A 320 -13.18 2.05 7.38
C LEU A 320 -13.75 0.98 8.33
N GLU A 321 -13.50 1.09 9.65
CA GLU A 321 -14.06 0.20 10.68
C GLU A 321 -15.60 0.21 10.70
N GLN A 322 -16.22 1.38 10.53
CA GLN A 322 -17.67 1.52 10.39
C GLN A 322 -18.20 0.86 9.12
N LYS A 323 -17.49 1.05 7.99
CA LYS A 323 -17.85 0.42 6.70
C LYS A 323 -17.79 -1.12 6.80
N ILE A 324 -16.77 -1.68 7.45
CA ILE A 324 -16.63 -3.12 7.71
C ILE A 324 -17.79 -3.63 8.57
N SER A 325 -18.09 -2.94 9.68
CA SER A 325 -19.18 -3.31 10.58
C SER A 325 -20.56 -3.27 9.92
N SER A 326 -20.74 -2.43 8.90
CA SER A 326 -22.00 -2.29 8.16
C SER A 326 -22.29 -3.42 7.15
N GLY A 327 -21.44 -4.45 7.06
CA GLY A 327 -21.64 -5.59 6.16
C GLY A 327 -21.48 -5.26 4.68
N ARG A 328 -21.00 -4.05 4.33
CA ARG A 328 -20.55 -3.77 2.97
C ARG A 328 -19.38 -4.70 2.69
N ASN A 329 -19.35 -5.29 1.51
CA ASN A 329 -18.32 -6.24 1.08
C ASN A 329 -16.97 -5.50 0.96
N VAL A 330 -16.31 -5.29 2.09
CA VAL A 330 -15.03 -4.60 2.19
C VAL A 330 -13.95 -5.64 1.96
N ASP A 331 -13.04 -5.32 1.05
CA ASP A 331 -11.95 -6.20 0.63
C ASP A 331 -11.17 -6.77 1.83
N ARG A 332 -10.75 -8.03 1.74
CA ARG A 332 -9.84 -8.67 2.71
C ARG A 332 -8.58 -7.84 2.93
N GLU A 333 -8.16 -7.08 1.91
CA GLU A 333 -7.05 -6.13 1.99
C GLU A 333 -7.28 -5.04 3.04
N VAL A 334 -8.45 -4.39 3.05
CA VAL A 334 -8.75 -3.28 3.97
C VAL A 334 -8.78 -3.77 5.42
N ASN A 335 -9.38 -4.93 5.69
CA ASN A 335 -9.41 -5.51 7.03
C ASN A 335 -7.99 -5.73 7.60
N ARG A 336 -7.05 -6.15 6.75
CA ARG A 336 -5.67 -6.42 7.17
C ARG A 336 -4.89 -5.14 7.42
N VAL A 337 -5.03 -4.15 6.53
CA VAL A 337 -4.39 -2.84 6.64
C VAL A 337 -4.81 -2.13 7.93
N LEU A 338 -6.03 -2.37 8.44
CA LEU A 338 -6.46 -1.86 9.74
C LEU A 338 -5.92 -2.64 10.95
N GLN A 339 -5.66 -3.94 10.79
CA GLN A 339 -5.17 -4.82 11.84
C GLN A 339 -3.67 -4.63 12.11
N TYR A 340 -2.89 -4.42 11.06
CA TYR A 340 -1.43 -4.30 11.14
C TYR A 340 -0.99 -2.97 10.53
N PRO A 341 -0.42 -2.04 11.32
CA PRO A 341 0.20 -0.84 10.79
C PRO A 341 1.20 -1.16 9.67
N PHE A 342 1.35 -0.23 8.73
CA PHE A 342 2.30 -0.38 7.62
C PHE A 342 3.71 -0.82 8.06
N TYR A 343 4.23 -0.26 9.16
CA TYR A 343 5.57 -0.55 9.68
C TYR A 343 5.71 -1.86 10.46
N SER A 344 4.60 -2.56 10.77
CA SER A 344 4.63 -3.81 11.55
C SER A 344 4.54 -5.07 10.69
N THR A 345 4.67 -4.96 9.37
CA THR A 345 4.53 -6.09 8.45
C THR A 345 5.87 -6.43 7.80
N LEU A 346 6.29 -7.69 7.93
CA LEU A 346 7.47 -8.19 7.23
C LEU A 346 7.22 -8.23 5.71
N ASP A 347 8.12 -7.60 4.96
CA ASP A 347 7.96 -7.32 3.53
C ASP A 347 7.67 -8.58 2.71
N ARG A 348 8.45 -9.64 2.91
CA ARG A 348 8.26 -10.90 2.18
C ARG A 348 6.91 -11.58 2.46
N ILE A 349 6.38 -11.44 3.68
CA ILE A 349 5.05 -11.96 4.05
C ILE A 349 3.97 -11.13 3.37
N SER A 350 4.12 -9.80 3.35
CA SER A 350 3.22 -8.89 2.64
C SER A 350 3.13 -9.26 1.16
N LYS A 351 4.29 -9.47 0.51
CA LYS A 351 4.40 -9.87 -0.90
C LYS A 351 3.68 -11.18 -1.18
N ARG A 352 3.89 -12.22 -0.36
CA ARG A 352 3.18 -13.50 -0.49
C ARG A 352 1.66 -13.31 -0.45
N ARG A 353 1.17 -12.52 0.52
CA ARG A 353 -0.26 -12.26 0.67
C ARG A 353 -0.82 -11.47 -0.51
N ASN A 354 -0.07 -10.52 -1.06
CA ASN A 354 -0.49 -9.79 -2.26
C ASN A 354 -0.61 -10.71 -3.47
N ILE A 355 0.31 -11.65 -3.66
CA ILE A 355 0.22 -12.68 -4.71
C ILE A 355 -1.05 -13.51 -4.55
N GLU A 356 -1.29 -14.05 -3.35
CA GLU A 356 -2.44 -14.93 -3.06
C GLU A 356 -3.79 -14.22 -3.22
N ASN A 357 -3.84 -12.90 -3.08
CA ASN A 357 -5.06 -12.10 -3.16
C ASN A 357 -5.08 -11.16 -4.38
N TYR A 358 -4.20 -11.36 -5.37
CA TYR A 358 -4.10 -10.48 -6.52
C TYR A 358 -5.36 -10.58 -7.38
N ASN A 359 -6.07 -9.45 -7.54
CA ASN A 359 -7.31 -9.40 -8.32
C ASN A 359 -7.02 -9.14 -9.80
N LEU A 360 -7.18 -10.18 -10.64
CA LEU A 360 -6.99 -10.10 -12.09
C LEU A 360 -8.11 -9.37 -12.83
N ASP A 361 -9.35 -9.43 -12.33
CA ASP A 361 -10.48 -8.74 -12.98
C ASP A 361 -10.31 -7.22 -12.91
N ASN A 362 -9.66 -6.76 -11.83
CA ASN A 362 -9.30 -5.38 -11.51
C ASN A 362 -10.27 -4.31 -12.03
N THR A 363 -11.55 -4.61 -11.81
CA THR A 363 -12.66 -3.73 -12.14
C THR A 363 -12.74 -2.66 -11.06
N ARG A 364 -12.53 -1.41 -11.46
CA ARG A 364 -12.81 -0.23 -10.64
C ARG A 364 -14.22 0.24 -10.89
N ILE A 365 -14.85 0.79 -9.86
CA ILE A 365 -16.23 1.26 -9.92
C ILE A 365 -16.24 2.74 -9.61
N ALA A 366 -16.52 3.56 -10.62
CA ALA A 366 -16.87 4.96 -10.47
C ALA A 366 -18.39 5.09 -10.71
N LYS A 367 -18.81 5.96 -11.63
CA LYS A 367 -20.19 6.01 -12.13
C LYS A 367 -20.59 4.80 -12.95
N THR A 368 -19.60 4.21 -13.61
CA THR A 368 -19.70 2.91 -14.25
C THR A 368 -18.45 2.10 -13.93
N SER A 369 -18.53 0.79 -14.12
CA SER A 369 -17.39 -0.10 -13.98
C SER A 369 -16.40 0.08 -15.14
N TYR A 370 -15.11 0.10 -14.83
CA TYR A 370 -14.04 0.20 -15.83
C TYR A 370 -12.83 -0.61 -15.39
N SER A 371 -12.01 -1.01 -16.36
CA SER A 371 -10.78 -1.79 -16.14
C SER A 371 -9.64 -1.21 -16.93
N SER A 372 -8.42 -1.44 -16.46
CA SER A 372 -7.19 -1.14 -17.19
C SER A 372 -6.20 -2.29 -17.01
N PRO A 373 -5.44 -2.67 -18.04
CA PRO A 373 -4.31 -3.60 -17.89
C PRO A 373 -3.28 -3.13 -16.86
N ASN A 374 -3.24 -1.83 -16.57
CA ASN A 374 -2.36 -1.23 -15.57
C ASN A 374 -2.82 -1.47 -14.13
N PHE A 375 -4.10 -1.86 -13.95
CA PHE A 375 -4.59 -2.23 -12.63
C PHE A 375 -4.36 -3.72 -12.38
N GLY A 376 -4.79 -4.60 -13.30
CA GLY A 376 -4.65 -6.05 -13.17
C GLY A 376 -3.90 -6.62 -14.36
N ASN A 377 -2.78 -7.29 -14.10
CA ASN A 377 -1.96 -7.89 -15.15
C ASN A 377 -1.59 -9.33 -14.81
N LYS A 378 -1.98 -10.26 -15.69
CA LYS A 378 -1.72 -11.70 -15.52
C LYS A 378 -0.23 -12.03 -15.58
N ASP A 379 0.53 -11.33 -16.41
CA ASP A 379 1.97 -11.57 -16.58
C ASP A 379 2.73 -11.13 -15.33
N PHE A 380 2.30 -10.06 -14.66
CA PHE A 380 2.87 -9.65 -13.37
C PHE A 380 2.64 -10.71 -12.30
N LEU A 381 1.44 -11.30 -12.23
CA LEU A 381 1.15 -12.37 -11.28
C LEU A 381 2.00 -13.62 -11.57
N LEU A 382 2.11 -14.02 -12.83
CA LEU A 382 2.91 -15.18 -13.24
C LEU A 382 4.39 -14.98 -12.87
N LEU A 383 4.97 -13.85 -13.26
CA LEU A 383 6.36 -13.51 -12.92
C LEU A 383 6.58 -13.49 -11.40
N SER A 384 5.64 -12.93 -10.65
CA SER A 384 5.72 -12.86 -9.19
C SER A 384 5.68 -14.24 -8.53
N VAL A 385 4.84 -15.17 -9.00
CA VAL A 385 4.80 -16.55 -8.49
C VAL A 385 6.11 -17.30 -8.79
N GLU A 386 6.60 -17.21 -10.03
CA GLU A 386 7.85 -17.84 -10.43
C GLU A 386 9.04 -17.31 -9.62
N ASP A 387 9.12 -15.99 -9.51
CA ASP A 387 10.14 -15.33 -8.71
C ASP A 387 10.06 -15.72 -7.23
N TYR A 388 8.83 -15.78 -6.69
CA TYR A 388 8.62 -16.13 -5.30
C TYR A 388 9.17 -17.53 -4.99
N ASN A 389 8.85 -18.49 -5.85
CA ASN A 389 9.28 -19.87 -5.74
C ASN A 389 10.78 -20.03 -5.93
N LYS A 390 11.38 -19.32 -6.89
CA LYS A 390 12.83 -19.32 -7.11
C LYS A 390 13.58 -18.85 -5.86
N CYS A 391 13.18 -17.70 -5.30
CA CYS A 391 13.79 -17.20 -4.07
C CYS A 391 13.59 -18.18 -2.92
N GLN A 392 12.39 -18.75 -2.76
CA GLN A 392 12.11 -19.70 -1.68
C GLN A 392 12.96 -20.98 -1.77
N ALA A 393 13.26 -21.46 -2.98
CA ALA A 393 14.16 -22.61 -3.16
C ALA A 393 15.57 -22.32 -2.65
N ILE A 394 16.10 -21.14 -2.98
CA ILE A 394 17.39 -20.65 -2.46
C ILE A 394 17.32 -20.53 -0.94
N HIS A 395 16.26 -19.93 -0.41
CA HIS A 395 16.13 -19.71 1.03
C HIS A 395 16.09 -21.00 1.84
N ARG A 396 15.48 -22.05 1.31
CA ARG A 396 15.48 -23.37 1.94
C ARG A 396 16.86 -24.02 1.95
N GLN A 397 17.68 -23.76 0.94
CA GLN A 397 19.05 -24.27 0.92
C GLN A 397 19.91 -23.51 1.94
N GLU A 398 19.85 -22.18 1.93
CA GLU A 398 20.58 -21.35 2.88
C GLU A 398 20.23 -21.66 4.35
N LEU A 399 18.97 -21.98 4.65
CA LEU A 399 18.59 -22.42 6.00
C LEU A 399 19.30 -23.72 6.41
N LYS A 400 19.41 -24.70 5.50
CA LYS A 400 20.15 -25.95 5.76
C LYS A 400 21.64 -25.68 5.94
N ASP A 401 22.19 -24.77 5.15
CA ASP A 401 23.59 -24.38 5.25
C ASP A 401 23.86 -23.70 6.61
N LEU A 402 22.92 -22.88 7.11
CA LEU A 402 23.00 -22.30 8.45
C LEU A 402 22.93 -23.37 9.55
N GLU A 403 22.01 -24.32 9.44
CA GLU A 403 21.89 -25.44 10.40
C GLU A 403 23.15 -26.30 10.43
N THR A 404 23.75 -26.54 9.26
CA THR A 404 25.03 -27.25 9.14
C THR A 404 26.15 -26.46 9.81
N TRP A 405 26.24 -25.15 9.53
CA TRP A 405 27.22 -24.26 10.13
C TRP A 405 27.12 -24.21 11.67
N VAL A 406 25.91 -24.28 12.24
CA VAL A 406 25.71 -24.35 13.71
C VAL A 406 26.39 -25.58 14.30
N VAL A 407 26.23 -26.74 13.66
CA VAL A 407 26.82 -28.02 14.11
C VAL A 407 28.35 -28.02 13.90
N GLU A 408 28.82 -27.53 12.75
CA GLU A 408 30.26 -27.45 12.45
C GLU A 408 31.01 -26.56 13.46
N ASN A 409 30.36 -25.52 13.97
CA ASN A 409 30.88 -24.64 15.01
C ASN A 409 30.57 -25.11 16.43
N LYS A 410 29.96 -26.29 16.60
CA LYS A 410 29.62 -26.90 17.90
C LYS A 410 28.71 -26.05 18.79
N LEU A 411 27.95 -25.13 18.20
CA LEU A 411 27.04 -24.25 18.94
C LEU A 411 25.88 -25.05 19.56
N ASP A 412 25.53 -26.20 18.99
CA ASP A 412 24.54 -27.16 19.50
C ASP A 412 25.02 -27.99 20.72
N GLU A 413 26.32 -27.98 20.99
CA GLU A 413 26.90 -28.59 22.20
C GLU A 413 26.65 -27.71 23.45
N LEU A 414 26.44 -26.40 23.28
CA LEU A 414 26.21 -25.42 24.36
C LEU A 414 24.79 -25.56 24.95
N LYS A 415 24.65 -26.35 26.02
CA LYS A 415 23.33 -26.70 26.59
C LYS A 415 22.55 -25.55 27.23
N PHE A 416 23.21 -24.43 27.52
CA PHE A 416 22.54 -23.22 28.00
C PHE A 416 21.90 -22.41 26.87
N ALA A 417 22.36 -22.58 25.61
CA ALA A 417 21.97 -21.72 24.50
C ALA A 417 20.68 -22.21 23.82
N ARG A 418 19.78 -21.27 23.53
CA ARG A 418 18.54 -21.55 22.80
C ARG A 418 18.82 -21.70 21.30
N SER A 419 18.24 -22.72 20.67
CA SER A 419 18.25 -22.86 19.21
C SER A 419 17.23 -21.93 18.57
N LYS A 420 17.70 -20.92 17.83
CA LYS A 420 16.86 -19.94 17.10
C LYS A 420 17.20 -19.84 15.61
N SER A 421 17.92 -20.80 15.03
CA SER A 421 18.41 -20.74 13.63
C SER A 421 17.31 -20.43 12.62
N ALA A 422 16.15 -21.10 12.72
CA ALA A 422 15.01 -20.85 11.83
C ALA A 422 14.47 -19.42 11.96
N TYR A 423 14.39 -18.87 13.18
CA TYR A 423 13.95 -17.50 13.43
C TYR A 423 14.96 -16.48 12.90
N CYS A 424 16.24 -16.66 13.21
CA CYS A 424 17.34 -15.78 12.76
C CYS A 424 17.38 -15.72 11.23
N TYR A 425 17.32 -16.89 10.57
CA TYR A 425 17.28 -16.96 9.12
C TYR A 425 16.00 -16.36 8.54
N PHE A 426 14.83 -16.67 9.11
CA PHE A 426 13.56 -16.11 8.67
C PHE A 426 13.56 -14.58 8.72
N SER A 427 14.11 -13.97 9.78
CA SER A 427 14.21 -12.52 9.91
C SER A 427 15.05 -11.89 8.79
N ALA A 428 16.15 -12.56 8.39
CA ALA A 428 17.00 -12.13 7.29
C ALA A 428 16.29 -12.28 5.93
N ALA A 429 15.74 -13.46 5.64
CA ALA A 429 15.07 -13.76 4.37
C ALA A 429 13.76 -12.97 4.17
N ALA A 430 13.09 -12.58 5.27
CA ALA A 430 11.92 -11.73 5.22
C ALA A 430 12.24 -10.26 4.90
N THR A 431 13.49 -9.84 5.17
CA THR A 431 13.99 -8.47 4.97
C THR A 431 14.70 -8.31 3.62
N PHE A 432 15.58 -9.25 3.27
CA PHE A 432 16.36 -9.26 2.01
C PHE A 432 16.06 -10.54 1.24
N PHE A 433 14.96 -10.59 0.48
CA PHE A 433 14.53 -11.84 -0.16
C PHE A 433 15.21 -12.07 -1.52
N GLU A 434 15.88 -11.08 -2.09
CA GLU A 434 16.48 -11.09 -3.42
C GLU A 434 17.61 -12.12 -3.52
N PRO A 435 17.64 -12.98 -4.56
CA PRO A 435 18.65 -14.05 -4.69
C PRO A 435 20.10 -13.58 -4.50
N GLU A 436 20.43 -12.39 -5.01
CA GLU A 436 21.77 -11.82 -5.04
C GLU A 436 22.27 -11.38 -3.64
N LEU A 437 21.38 -11.32 -2.65
CA LEU A 437 21.68 -10.89 -1.27
C LEU A 437 21.95 -12.06 -0.32
N SER A 438 22.37 -13.21 -0.84
CA SER A 438 22.67 -14.42 -0.06
C SER A 438 23.70 -14.18 1.04
N ASP A 439 24.82 -13.51 0.72
CA ASP A 439 25.87 -13.21 1.70
C ASP A 439 25.36 -12.32 2.84
N ALA A 440 24.54 -11.31 2.52
CA ALA A 440 23.94 -10.45 3.52
C ALA A 440 22.98 -11.22 4.43
N ARG A 441 22.13 -12.10 3.86
CA ARG A 441 21.23 -12.95 4.65
C ARG A 441 21.99 -13.91 5.56
N MET A 442 23.04 -14.55 5.05
CA MET A 442 23.84 -15.50 5.81
C MET A 442 24.63 -14.80 6.92
N SER A 443 25.18 -13.61 6.66
CA SER A 443 25.82 -12.77 7.70
C SER A 443 24.81 -12.41 8.81
N TRP A 444 23.63 -11.91 8.43
CA TRP A 444 22.58 -11.56 9.39
C TRP A 444 22.14 -12.77 10.23
N ALA A 445 21.90 -13.91 9.59
CA ALA A 445 21.41 -15.11 10.25
C ALA A 445 22.45 -15.72 11.20
N LYS A 446 23.72 -15.85 10.76
CA LYS A 446 24.83 -16.34 11.59
C LYS A 446 25.05 -15.44 12.81
N ASN A 447 25.11 -14.12 12.59
CA ASN A 447 25.25 -13.19 13.71
C ASN A 447 24.03 -13.22 14.63
N GLY A 448 22.81 -13.39 14.12
CA GLY A 448 21.62 -13.55 14.96
C GLY A 448 21.65 -14.81 15.84
N VAL A 449 22.22 -15.91 15.34
CA VAL A 449 22.45 -17.11 16.16
C VAL A 449 23.53 -16.82 17.21
N LEU A 450 24.67 -16.23 16.81
CA LEU A 450 25.77 -15.93 17.73
C LEU A 450 25.36 -14.96 18.83
N THR A 451 24.62 -13.90 18.52
CA THR A 451 24.14 -12.96 19.54
C THR A 451 23.16 -13.62 20.51
N THR A 452 22.34 -14.56 20.06
CA THR A 452 21.46 -15.36 20.94
C THR A 452 22.28 -16.24 21.88
N VAL A 453 23.31 -16.92 21.36
CA VAL A 453 24.20 -17.76 22.17
C VAL A 453 24.96 -16.93 23.20
N VAL A 454 25.47 -15.75 22.80
CA VAL A 454 26.20 -14.84 23.68
C VAL A 454 25.27 -14.23 24.73
N ASP A 455 24.05 -13.82 24.38
CA ASP A 455 23.01 -13.36 25.33
C ASP A 455 22.75 -14.41 26.42
N ASP A 456 22.48 -15.67 26.01
CA ASP A 456 22.26 -16.77 26.96
C ASP A 456 23.52 -17.08 27.80
N PHE A 457 24.71 -16.86 27.24
CA PHE A 457 25.98 -17.03 27.95
C PHE A 457 26.20 -15.95 29.02
N PHE A 458 25.90 -14.69 28.73
CA PHE A 458 26.05 -13.59 29.69
C PHE A 458 24.98 -13.61 30.79
N ASP A 459 23.76 -14.02 30.47
CA ASP A 459 22.65 -14.01 31.42
C ASP A 459 22.63 -15.22 32.37
N VAL A 460 22.98 -16.41 31.86
CA VAL A 460 22.77 -17.67 32.60
C VAL A 460 23.95 -18.62 32.49
N GLY A 461 24.55 -18.73 31.29
CA GLY A 461 25.46 -19.83 30.97
C GLY A 461 26.89 -19.71 31.52
N GLY A 462 27.43 -18.48 31.63
CA GLY A 462 28.85 -18.22 31.86
C GLY A 462 29.18 -17.67 33.25
N SER A 463 30.33 -18.07 33.79
CA SER A 463 30.91 -17.45 34.99
C SER A 463 31.53 -16.08 34.67
N ILE A 464 31.72 -15.21 35.67
CA ILE A 464 32.34 -13.89 35.43
C ILE A 464 33.74 -13.99 34.82
N GLU A 465 34.51 -15.01 35.20
CA GLU A 465 35.82 -15.32 34.64
C GLU A 465 35.71 -15.66 33.15
N GLU A 466 34.73 -16.48 32.78
CA GLU A 466 34.47 -16.85 31.39
C GLU A 466 34.02 -15.64 30.55
N LEU A 467 33.14 -14.80 31.09
CA LEU A 467 32.69 -13.58 30.41
C LEU A 467 33.85 -12.61 30.17
N LYS A 468 34.70 -12.39 31.18
CA LYS A 468 35.91 -11.55 31.06
C LYS A 468 36.91 -12.13 30.07
N ASN A 469 37.11 -13.45 30.07
CA ASN A 469 38.00 -14.11 29.13
C ASN A 469 37.49 -13.96 27.70
N LEU A 470 36.19 -14.14 27.45
CA LEU A 470 35.62 -13.92 26.12
C LEU A 470 35.84 -12.48 25.62
N ILE A 471 35.60 -11.47 26.46
CA ILE A 471 35.87 -10.07 26.11
C ILE A 471 37.34 -9.88 25.76
N HIS A 472 38.24 -10.37 26.61
CA HIS A 472 39.68 -10.25 26.40
C HIS A 472 40.14 -10.88 25.08
N LEU A 473 39.62 -12.06 24.74
CA LEU A 473 39.95 -12.74 23.49
C LEU A 473 39.52 -11.92 22.27
N VAL A 474 38.37 -11.23 22.32
CA VAL A 474 37.91 -10.35 21.24
C VAL A 474 38.70 -9.04 21.19
N GLU A 475 39.14 -8.50 22.33
CA GLU A 475 40.01 -7.32 22.40
C GLU A 475 41.38 -7.56 21.74
N VAL A 476 41.99 -8.72 22.05
CA VAL A 476 43.30 -9.12 21.50
C VAL A 476 43.17 -9.59 20.05
N TRP A 477 42.06 -10.27 19.72
CA TRP A 477 41.70 -10.85 18.43
C TRP A 477 42.61 -11.98 17.92
N ASP A 478 43.92 -11.80 17.98
CA ASP A 478 44.95 -12.74 17.53
C ASP A 478 45.40 -13.74 18.61
N ALA A 479 44.57 -13.92 19.65
CA ALA A 479 44.81 -14.88 20.73
C ALA A 479 44.87 -16.34 20.24
N ASP A 480 45.75 -17.14 20.86
CA ASP A 480 45.81 -18.59 20.67
C ASP A 480 44.69 -19.28 21.46
N VAL A 481 43.65 -19.67 20.73
CA VAL A 481 42.45 -20.35 21.24
C VAL A 481 42.79 -21.63 22.02
N SER A 482 43.92 -22.28 21.73
CA SER A 482 44.31 -23.52 22.39
C SER A 482 44.86 -23.31 23.80
N THR A 483 45.40 -22.13 24.09
CA THR A 483 46.04 -21.81 25.38
C THR A 483 45.36 -20.71 26.18
N GLU A 484 44.67 -19.78 25.51
CA GLU A 484 44.13 -18.57 26.15
C GLU A 484 42.65 -18.66 26.55
N CYS A 485 41.91 -19.67 26.06
CA CYS A 485 40.52 -19.92 26.45
C CYS A 485 40.43 -20.60 27.82
N CYS A 486 39.70 -20.01 28.76
CA CYS A 486 39.56 -20.56 30.11
C CYS A 486 38.57 -21.73 30.22
N SER A 487 37.74 -21.96 29.20
CA SER A 487 36.78 -23.06 29.18
C SER A 487 36.45 -23.54 27.77
N GLN A 488 35.82 -24.72 27.68
CA GLN A 488 35.30 -25.25 26.42
C GLN A 488 34.21 -24.35 25.83
N ASN A 489 33.36 -23.76 26.67
CA ASN A 489 32.28 -22.89 26.22
C ASN A 489 32.85 -21.62 25.57
N VAL A 490 33.82 -20.97 26.23
CA VAL A 490 34.49 -19.77 25.69
C VAL A 490 35.20 -20.10 24.37
N ARG A 491 35.88 -21.25 24.31
CA ARG A 491 36.54 -21.72 23.08
C ARG A 491 35.57 -21.88 21.91
N ILE A 492 34.42 -22.50 22.14
CA ILE A 492 33.38 -22.68 21.10
C ILE A 492 32.89 -21.31 20.61
N ILE A 493 32.47 -20.44 21.53
CA ILE A 493 31.89 -19.13 21.21
C ILE A 493 32.91 -18.24 20.48
N PHE A 494 34.12 -18.11 21.00
CA PHE A 494 35.15 -17.26 20.40
C PHE A 494 35.58 -17.77 19.02
N SER A 495 35.74 -19.09 18.84
CA SER A 495 36.10 -19.67 17.54
C SER A 495 35.03 -19.39 16.48
N ALA A 496 33.75 -19.53 16.86
CA ALA A 496 32.63 -19.26 15.96
C ALA A 496 32.53 -17.77 15.59
N LEU A 497 32.72 -16.87 16.57
CA LEU A 497 32.81 -15.42 16.35
C LEU A 497 33.95 -15.08 15.38
N LYS A 498 35.17 -15.55 15.70
CA LYS A 498 36.38 -15.26 14.91
C LYS A 498 36.21 -15.70 13.46
N THR A 499 35.78 -16.94 13.25
CA THR A 499 35.58 -17.49 11.90
C THR A 499 34.51 -16.73 11.12
N THR A 500 33.39 -16.40 11.76
CA THR A 500 32.28 -15.69 11.11
C THR A 500 32.65 -14.25 10.75
N ILE A 501 33.33 -13.53 11.64
CA ILE A 501 33.77 -12.17 11.40
C ILE A 501 34.83 -12.13 10.29
N CYS A 502 35.77 -13.09 10.25
CA CYS A 502 36.72 -13.21 9.15
C CYS A 502 35.99 -13.46 7.81
N GLU A 503 35.04 -14.40 7.76
CA GLU A 503 34.25 -14.68 6.55
C GLU A 503 33.52 -13.42 6.05
N ILE A 504 32.86 -12.69 6.95
CA ILE A 504 32.18 -11.43 6.61
C ILE A 504 33.20 -10.37 6.18
N GLY A 505 34.36 -10.31 6.83
CA GLY A 505 35.46 -9.41 6.49
C GLY A 505 35.97 -9.63 5.07
N ASP A 506 36.19 -10.88 4.68
CA ASP A 506 36.67 -11.25 3.34
C ASP A 506 35.63 -10.90 2.26
N LYS A 507 34.36 -11.29 2.49
CA LYS A 507 33.25 -10.95 1.56
C LYS A 507 33.01 -9.44 1.49
N GLY A 508 33.10 -8.77 2.63
CA GLY A 508 32.98 -7.32 2.76
C GLY A 508 34.10 -6.60 2.03
N PHE A 509 35.35 -7.08 2.11
CA PHE A 509 36.48 -6.51 1.39
C PHE A 509 36.25 -6.49 -0.12
N VAL A 510 35.72 -7.58 -0.68
CA VAL A 510 35.40 -7.68 -2.11
C VAL A 510 34.34 -6.65 -2.53
N LYS A 511 33.33 -6.40 -1.70
CA LYS A 511 32.22 -5.47 -2.01
C LYS A 511 32.56 -4.00 -1.74
N GLN A 512 33.34 -3.75 -0.70
CA GLN A 512 33.61 -2.43 -0.14
C GLN A 512 34.97 -1.86 -0.56
N GLU A 513 35.85 -2.71 -1.11
CA GLU A 513 37.23 -2.39 -1.52
C GLU A 513 38.08 -1.83 -0.37
N ARG A 514 37.73 -2.19 0.87
CA ARG A 514 38.46 -1.87 2.09
C ARG A 514 38.18 -2.92 3.16
N SER A 515 39.08 -3.04 4.13
CA SER A 515 38.80 -3.88 5.29
C SER A 515 37.64 -3.29 6.11
N VAL A 516 36.71 -4.16 6.48
CA VAL A 516 35.59 -3.87 7.40
C VAL A 516 35.73 -4.63 8.72
N MET A 517 36.76 -5.49 8.84
CA MET A 517 36.92 -6.42 9.95
C MET A 517 37.02 -5.69 11.30
N ASN A 518 37.88 -4.67 11.40
CA ASN A 518 38.06 -3.90 12.64
C ASN A 518 36.76 -3.22 13.11
N GLN A 519 35.92 -2.79 12.16
CA GLN A 519 34.61 -2.21 12.48
C GLN A 519 33.67 -3.27 13.04
N ILE A 520 33.66 -4.47 12.47
CA ILE A 520 32.84 -5.60 12.94
C ILE A 520 33.31 -6.06 14.34
N ILE A 521 34.62 -6.19 14.57
CA ILE A 521 35.19 -6.53 15.88
C ILE A 521 34.76 -5.51 16.93
N LYS A 522 34.86 -4.22 16.63
CA LYS A 522 34.43 -3.15 17.52
C LYS A 522 32.93 -3.25 17.85
N ILE A 523 32.08 -3.52 16.87
CA ILE A 523 30.64 -3.70 17.08
C ILE A 523 30.35 -4.86 18.04
N TRP A 524 31.09 -5.98 17.93
CA TRP A 524 30.99 -7.08 18.87
C TRP A 524 31.50 -6.73 20.27
N LEU A 525 32.62 -6.01 20.38
CA LEU A 525 33.13 -5.53 21.67
C LEU A 525 32.15 -4.62 22.39
N ASP A 526 31.55 -3.66 21.66
CA ASP A 526 30.54 -2.75 22.20
C ASP A 526 29.35 -3.55 22.78
N LEU A 527 28.91 -4.62 22.09
CA LEU A 527 27.88 -5.52 22.60
C LEU A 527 28.34 -6.26 23.88
N LEU A 528 29.53 -6.86 23.87
CA LEU A 528 30.01 -7.66 25.00
C LEU A 528 30.21 -6.82 26.26
N TYR A 529 30.72 -5.59 26.14
CA TYR A 529 30.79 -4.67 27.28
C TYR A 529 29.40 -4.27 27.77
N SER A 530 28.46 -4.05 26.85
CA SER A 530 27.08 -3.70 27.20
C SER A 530 26.37 -4.84 27.94
N MET A 531 26.58 -6.09 27.52
CA MET A 531 26.07 -7.29 28.21
C MET A 531 26.78 -7.53 29.54
N MET A 532 28.09 -7.28 29.64
CA MET A 532 28.81 -7.33 30.93
C MET A 532 28.19 -6.37 31.94
N LYS A 533 27.87 -5.14 31.49
CA LYS A 533 27.24 -4.14 32.35
C LYS A 533 25.87 -4.60 32.87
N GLU A 534 25.07 -5.30 32.07
CA GLU A 534 23.79 -5.87 32.52
C GLU A 534 24.00 -7.02 33.52
N ALA A 535 24.99 -7.88 33.26
CA ALA A 535 25.36 -8.95 34.19
C ALA A 535 25.89 -8.40 35.53
N GLU A 536 26.61 -7.29 35.52
CA GLU A 536 27.04 -6.57 36.72
C GLU A 536 25.83 -6.00 37.47
N TRP A 537 24.92 -5.32 36.78
CA TRP A 537 23.69 -4.80 37.38
C TRP A 537 22.83 -5.89 38.04
N ASP A 538 22.67 -7.03 37.38
CA ASP A 538 21.93 -8.17 37.94
C ASP A 538 22.61 -8.75 39.18
N ARG A 539 23.93 -8.92 39.16
CA ARG A 539 24.70 -9.49 40.29
C ARG A 539 24.72 -8.57 41.49
N GLU A 540 24.93 -7.28 41.27
CA GLU A 540 24.95 -6.26 42.33
C GLU A 540 23.53 -5.90 42.81
N LYS A 541 22.50 -6.38 42.12
CA LYS A 541 21.10 -6.00 42.35
C LYS A 541 20.91 -4.48 42.31
N SER A 542 21.70 -3.81 41.46
CA SER A 542 21.65 -2.37 41.27
C SER A 542 20.62 -2.02 40.18
N LEU A 543 19.72 -1.10 40.49
CA LEU A 543 18.77 -0.58 39.51
C LEU A 543 19.36 0.66 38.82
N PRO A 544 19.62 0.64 37.50
CA PRO A 544 20.06 1.81 36.77
C PRO A 544 18.91 2.82 36.63
N THR A 545 19.24 4.09 36.44
CA THR A 545 18.23 5.07 36.01
C THR A 545 17.77 4.78 34.56
N MET A 546 16.61 5.31 34.16
CA MET A 546 16.11 5.16 32.79
C MET A 546 17.13 5.60 31.73
N ASP A 547 17.82 6.70 31.96
CA ASP A 547 18.83 7.23 31.04
C ASP A 547 20.07 6.33 30.98
N GLU A 548 20.50 5.77 32.12
CA GLU A 548 21.62 4.83 32.18
C GLU A 548 21.28 3.50 31.54
N TYR A 549 20.07 2.99 31.79
CA TYR A 549 19.54 1.80 31.16
C TYR A 549 19.47 2.00 29.66
N MET A 550 18.79 3.04 29.17
CA MET A 550 18.61 3.24 27.73
C MET A 550 19.90 3.52 26.98
N LYS A 551 20.94 4.08 27.62
CA LYS A 551 22.29 4.20 27.04
C LYS A 551 22.97 2.84 26.82
N ASN A 552 22.58 1.82 27.58
CA ASN A 552 23.10 0.46 27.46
C ASN A 552 22.18 -0.44 26.62
N ALA A 553 20.88 -0.41 26.91
CA ALA A 553 19.87 -1.36 26.46
C ALA A 553 19.67 -1.40 24.94
N TYR A 554 19.90 -0.28 24.25
CA TYR A 554 19.87 -0.26 22.78
C TYR A 554 21.09 -0.96 22.17
N ILE A 555 22.20 -1.07 22.88
CA ILE A 555 23.37 -1.84 22.44
C ILE A 555 23.16 -3.31 22.78
N SER A 556 22.78 -3.62 24.03
CA SER A 556 22.55 -5.00 24.51
C SER A 556 21.39 -5.71 23.81
N PHE A 557 20.45 -5.00 23.17
CA PHE A 557 19.47 -5.60 22.25
C PHE A 557 20.10 -6.30 21.03
N ALA A 558 21.42 -6.16 20.84
CA ALA A 558 22.25 -6.97 19.95
C ALA A 558 21.98 -6.82 18.44
N LEU A 559 21.22 -5.82 18.00
CA LEU A 559 21.07 -5.53 16.57
C LEU A 559 22.37 -5.06 15.90
N GLY A 560 23.33 -4.56 16.66
CA GLY A 560 24.61 -4.07 16.13
C GLY A 560 25.32 -5.13 15.28
N PRO A 561 25.72 -6.28 15.88
CA PRO A 561 26.35 -7.36 15.14
C PRO A 561 25.47 -8.00 14.04
N ILE A 562 24.16 -7.89 14.14
CA ILE A 562 23.24 -8.49 13.16
C ILE A 562 23.13 -7.63 11.91
N VAL A 563 22.79 -6.35 12.10
CA VAL A 563 22.41 -5.45 11.00
C VAL A 563 23.64 -4.83 10.35
N LEU A 564 24.55 -4.25 11.14
CA LEU A 564 25.62 -3.41 10.61
C LEU A 564 26.62 -4.18 9.73
N PRO A 565 27.05 -5.41 10.09
CA PRO A 565 27.90 -6.21 9.20
C PRO A 565 27.22 -6.60 7.89
N ALA A 566 25.92 -6.93 7.93
CA ALA A 566 25.15 -7.30 6.74
C ALA A 566 25.07 -6.13 5.73
N LEU A 567 25.06 -4.88 6.18
CA LEU A 567 25.03 -3.70 5.29
C LEU A 567 26.24 -3.62 4.35
N TYR A 568 27.41 -4.14 4.75
CA TYR A 568 28.58 -4.21 3.86
C TYR A 568 28.40 -5.16 2.68
N LEU A 569 27.34 -5.99 2.69
CA LEU A 569 27.09 -7.03 1.72
C LEU A 569 25.87 -6.74 0.82
N VAL A 570 25.11 -5.66 1.08
CA VAL A 570 23.85 -5.36 0.36
C VAL A 570 24.08 -4.64 -0.98
N GLY A 571 25.19 -3.93 -1.17
CA GLY A 571 25.57 -3.38 -2.48
C GLY A 571 26.25 -2.02 -2.44
N PRO A 572 25.64 -0.96 -1.86
CA PRO A 572 26.25 0.36 -1.82
C PRO A 572 27.60 0.35 -1.10
N LYS A 573 28.57 1.11 -1.63
CA LYS A 573 29.84 1.33 -0.94
C LYS A 573 29.63 2.20 0.28
N LEU A 574 29.96 1.67 1.45
CA LEU A 574 29.92 2.35 2.73
C LEU A 574 31.31 2.91 3.05
N SER A 575 31.55 4.17 2.68
CA SER A 575 32.80 4.85 3.01
C SER A 575 32.98 4.98 4.53
N GLU A 576 34.23 5.10 4.99
CA GLU A 576 34.54 5.36 6.40
C GLU A 576 33.85 6.63 6.93
N LYS A 577 33.77 7.67 6.09
CA LYS A 577 33.05 8.91 6.43
C LYS A 577 31.57 8.65 6.71
N MET A 578 30.93 7.77 5.92
CA MET A 578 29.50 7.49 6.07
C MET A 578 29.21 6.66 7.31
N VAL A 579 30.02 5.62 7.59
CA VAL A 579 29.81 4.78 8.79
C VAL A 579 30.13 5.51 10.10
N ASN A 580 30.95 6.57 10.04
CA ASN A 580 31.22 7.47 11.17
C ASN A 580 30.29 8.70 11.20
N HIS A 581 29.33 8.79 10.28
CA HIS A 581 28.41 9.93 10.22
C HIS A 581 27.37 9.82 11.35
N SER A 582 27.00 10.97 11.94
CA SER A 582 26.03 11.02 13.04
C SER A 582 24.67 10.43 12.65
N GLU A 583 24.24 10.60 11.40
CA GLU A 583 22.98 10.04 10.90
C GLU A 583 22.98 8.50 10.89
N TYR A 584 24.10 7.87 10.49
CA TYR A 584 24.23 6.41 10.49
C TYR A 584 24.04 5.86 11.91
N HIS A 585 24.71 6.47 12.88
CA HIS A 585 24.57 6.11 14.30
C HIS A 585 23.18 6.41 14.86
N ASN A 586 22.57 7.54 14.46
CA ASN A 586 21.22 7.90 14.90
C ASN A 586 20.17 6.91 14.39
N LEU A 587 20.25 6.50 13.12
CA LEU A 587 19.34 5.50 12.54
C LEU A 587 19.47 4.15 13.25
N PHE A 588 20.71 3.69 13.47
CA PHE A 588 20.97 2.46 14.23
C PHE A 588 20.40 2.56 15.65
N ARG A 589 20.68 3.66 16.36
CA ARG A 589 20.17 3.89 17.72
C ARG A 589 18.65 3.84 17.75
N LEU A 590 17.96 4.56 16.85
CA LEU A 590 16.50 4.57 16.79
C LEU A 590 15.93 3.18 16.55
N MET A 591 16.45 2.45 15.56
CA MET A 591 16.05 1.08 15.26
C MET A 591 16.20 0.19 16.50
N SER A 592 17.35 0.24 17.15
CA SER A 592 17.65 -0.61 18.30
C SER A 592 16.87 -0.21 19.55
N THR A 593 16.62 1.08 19.78
CA THR A 593 15.73 1.58 20.84
C THR A 593 14.30 1.09 20.61
N CYS A 594 13.77 1.17 19.39
CA CYS A 594 12.43 0.63 19.09
C CYS A 594 12.36 -0.87 19.36
N GLY A 595 13.37 -1.63 18.93
CA GLY A 595 13.45 -3.07 19.18
C GLY A 595 13.49 -3.42 20.67
N ARG A 596 14.38 -2.76 21.42
CA ARG A 596 14.50 -2.89 22.88
C ARG A 596 13.18 -2.62 23.58
N LEU A 597 12.56 -1.47 23.34
CA LEU A 597 11.30 -1.11 23.99
C LEU A 597 10.18 -2.11 23.67
N LEU A 598 10.06 -2.56 22.41
CA LEU A 598 9.05 -3.55 22.03
C LEU A 598 9.28 -4.90 22.73
N ASN A 599 10.54 -5.34 22.84
CA ASN A 599 10.91 -6.54 23.55
C ASN A 599 10.54 -6.44 25.04
N ASP A 600 10.90 -5.33 25.70
CA ASP A 600 10.57 -5.07 27.10
C ASP A 600 9.05 -5.06 27.36
N PHE A 601 8.25 -4.49 26.45
CA PHE A 601 6.79 -4.50 26.56
C PHE A 601 6.19 -5.92 26.50
N GLN A 602 6.80 -6.83 25.74
CA GLN A 602 6.33 -8.21 25.57
C GLN A 602 6.79 -9.13 26.70
N GLU A 603 8.00 -8.93 27.22
CA GLU A 603 8.60 -9.75 28.27
C GLU A 603 8.00 -9.53 29.67
N ARG A 604 7.17 -8.48 29.86
CA ARG A 604 6.41 -8.21 31.10
C ARG A 604 5.62 -9.43 31.63
N HIS A 605 5.29 -10.40 30.77
CA HIS A 605 4.53 -11.59 31.13
C HIS A 605 5.36 -12.80 31.56
N ASP A 606 6.68 -12.79 31.34
CA ASP A 606 7.59 -13.89 31.68
C ASP A 606 8.48 -13.49 32.88
N ARG A 607 8.20 -14.05 34.05
CA ARG A 607 8.80 -13.69 35.36
C ARG A 607 10.28 -14.08 35.55
N TRP A 608 11.08 -14.17 34.48
CA TRP A 608 12.41 -14.78 34.53
C TRP A 608 13.58 -13.89 34.05
N ARG A 609 13.38 -12.59 33.74
CA ARG A 609 14.47 -11.62 33.50
C ARG A 609 14.35 -10.36 34.37
N VAL A 610 15.50 -9.72 34.64
CA VAL A 610 15.77 -9.00 35.90
C VAL A 610 15.67 -7.48 35.85
N ILE A 611 15.72 -6.79 34.70
CA ILE A 611 15.45 -5.35 34.67
C ILE A 611 14.79 -5.01 33.33
N VAL A 612 13.49 -4.71 33.37
CA VAL A 612 12.71 -4.32 32.18
C VAL A 612 12.41 -2.82 32.26
N TYR A 613 12.38 -2.12 31.14
CA TYR A 613 12.05 -0.68 31.06
C TYR A 613 10.85 -0.28 31.93
N VAL A 614 9.82 -1.13 31.99
CA VAL A 614 8.60 -0.89 32.78
C VAL A 614 8.87 -0.92 34.29
N ASP A 615 9.79 -1.76 34.76
CA ASP A 615 10.14 -1.89 36.18
C ASP A 615 11.03 -0.74 36.67
N ILE A 616 11.77 -0.08 35.76
CA ILE A 616 12.54 1.14 36.06
C ILE A 616 11.64 2.39 35.99
N TYR A 617 10.62 2.37 35.11
CA TYR A 617 9.70 3.50 34.94
C TYR A 617 8.68 3.62 36.09
N MET A 618 8.26 2.48 36.66
CA MET A 618 7.38 2.39 37.83
C MET A 618 8.14 2.73 39.11
#